data_AF-A0A317CDM9-F1
#
_entry.id   AF-A0A317CDM9-F1
#
_cell.length_a   1.000
_cell.length_b   1.000
_cell.length_c   1.000
_cell.angle_alpha   90.00
_cell.angle_beta   90.00
_cell.angle_gamma   90.00
#
_symmetry.space_group_name_H-M   'P 1'
#
loop_
_entity.id
_entity.type
_entity.pdbx_description
1 polymer ?
#
loop_
_entity_poly.entity_id
_entity_poly.type
_entity_poly.pdbx_seq_one_letter_code
_entity_poly.pdbx_strand_id
1 'polypeptide(L)'
;MGNKQTSPFSEAQQQMSEHIYQESDSGGLDNWRCSSRIPKEVALSIYQRNFHVGVEQHLQSHFPIAHAYIGAQGYPFICAQYLKAHPPEQPIFTIYAAHFPSFLIEFGEQHPQQLIWSVAAQLAPIDFFHHNTFYENQRMEVADTVYQLWIDMTSIVNREVELPANGLYQLPDLHPERRSKLESRQITLVTFWQDDELFFRAE
;
A
#
# COMPACT_ATOMS: atom_id res chain seq x y z
N MET A 1 13.58 24.78 20.34
CA MET A 1 14.59 23.98 19.62
C MET A 1 14.51 22.57 20.16
N GLY A 2 13.76 21.71 19.47
CA GLY A 2 13.34 20.40 19.96
C GLY A 2 14.47 19.39 19.98
N ASN A 3 14.53 18.61 21.07
CA ASN A 3 15.34 17.40 21.18
C ASN A 3 15.10 16.49 19.97
N LYS A 4 16.07 16.41 19.05
CA LYS A 4 16.18 15.26 18.15
C LYS A 4 16.40 14.06 19.06
N GLN A 5 15.41 13.19 19.17
CA GLN A 5 15.57 11.88 19.80
C GLN A 5 16.82 11.23 19.17
N THR A 6 17.85 11.03 19.98
CA THR A 6 19.04 10.28 19.59
C THR A 6 18.58 8.89 19.17
N SER A 7 18.59 8.64 17.86
CA SER A 7 18.35 7.32 17.30
C SER A 7 19.25 6.30 18.00
N PRO A 8 18.76 5.08 18.32
CA PRO A 8 19.56 4.04 18.99
C PRO A 8 20.68 3.50 18.10
N PHE A 9 20.70 3.91 16.83
CA PHE A 9 21.66 3.49 15.83
C PHE A 9 22.87 4.42 15.77
N SER A 10 24.03 3.85 15.45
CA SER A 10 25.24 4.65 15.21
C SER A 10 25.04 5.62 14.05
N GLU A 11 25.81 6.70 14.02
CA GLU A 11 25.76 7.70 12.93
C GLU A 11 25.91 7.06 11.54
N ALA A 12 26.78 6.05 11.42
CA ALA A 12 26.97 5.30 10.18
C ALA A 12 25.72 4.50 9.75
N GLN A 13 24.93 3.98 10.70
CA GLN A 13 23.66 3.29 10.41
C GLN A 13 22.58 4.28 9.97
N GLN A 14 22.56 5.49 10.54
CA GLN A 14 21.63 6.55 10.12
C GLN A 14 21.94 6.99 8.70
N GLN A 15 23.21 7.28 8.40
CA GLN A 15 23.67 7.62 7.04
C GLN A 15 23.30 6.52 6.05
N MET A 16 23.62 5.25 6.33
CA MET A 16 23.25 4.14 5.46
C MET A 16 21.73 4.07 5.21
N SER A 17 20.92 4.31 6.25
CA SER A 17 19.46 4.31 6.13
C SER A 17 18.97 5.42 5.22
N GLU A 18 19.49 6.64 5.36
CA GLU A 18 19.16 7.77 4.48
C GLU A 18 19.48 7.46 3.01
N HIS A 19 20.64 6.85 2.73
CA HIS A 19 21.01 6.42 1.38
C HIS A 19 20.10 5.34 0.80
N ILE A 20 19.59 4.42 1.64
CA ILE A 20 18.62 3.40 1.21
C ILE A 20 17.26 4.05 0.89
N TYR A 21 16.81 4.98 1.73
CA TYR A 21 15.47 5.54 1.67
C TYR A 21 15.30 6.64 0.61
N GLN A 22 16.32 7.44 0.39
CA GLN A 22 16.29 8.57 -0.55
C GLN A 22 16.82 8.20 -1.94
N GLU A 23 17.17 6.92 -2.17
CA GLU A 23 17.82 6.44 -3.40
C GLU A 23 19.08 7.24 -3.79
N SER A 24 19.82 7.76 -2.79
CA SER A 24 21.04 8.54 -3.01
C SER A 24 22.24 7.66 -3.43
N ASP A 25 23.18 8.22 -4.19
CA ASP A 25 24.43 7.56 -4.57
C ASP A 25 25.29 7.15 -3.35
N SER A 26 26.29 6.29 -3.56
CA SER A 26 27.21 5.83 -2.49
C SER A 26 28.13 6.91 -1.91
N GLY A 27 28.08 8.15 -2.42
CA GLY A 27 28.91 9.26 -1.97
C GLY A 27 28.66 9.58 -0.49
N GLY A 28 29.72 9.65 0.32
CA GLY A 28 29.60 9.87 1.77
C GLY A 28 29.52 8.59 2.60
N LEU A 29 29.38 7.40 1.98
CA LEU A 29 29.50 6.09 2.64
C LEU A 29 30.96 5.63 2.76
N ASP A 30 31.87 6.53 3.15
CA ASP A 30 33.31 6.27 3.19
C ASP A 30 33.65 5.14 4.18
N ASN A 31 32.97 5.15 5.33
CA ASN A 31 33.17 4.19 6.42
C ASN A 31 32.31 2.92 6.29
N TRP A 32 31.43 2.85 5.29
CA TRP A 32 30.64 1.65 5.05
C TRP A 32 31.52 0.53 4.47
N ARG A 33 31.53 -0.61 5.16
CA ARG A 33 32.30 -1.79 4.78
C ARG A 33 31.42 -2.78 4.03
N CYS A 34 31.50 -2.76 2.71
CA CYS A 34 31.00 -3.84 1.86
C CYS A 34 32.13 -4.80 1.48
N SER A 35 31.77 -5.94 0.88
CA SER A 35 32.76 -6.89 0.35
C SER A 35 33.66 -6.21 -0.68
N SER A 36 34.98 -6.42 -0.62
CA SER A 36 35.93 -5.89 -1.62
C SER A 36 35.71 -6.44 -3.03
N ARG A 37 34.86 -7.47 -3.17
CA ARG A 37 34.51 -8.10 -4.45
C ARG A 37 33.34 -7.41 -5.16
N ILE A 38 32.62 -6.52 -4.49
CA ILE A 38 31.42 -5.86 -5.02
C ILE A 38 31.62 -4.35 -4.88
N PRO A 39 31.49 -3.55 -5.96
CA PRO A 39 31.52 -2.10 -5.87
C PRO A 39 30.49 -1.58 -4.87
N LYS A 40 30.82 -0.50 -4.14
CA LYS A 40 29.94 0.07 -3.10
C LYS A 40 28.58 0.47 -3.69
N GLU A 41 28.59 1.05 -4.87
CA GLU A 41 27.40 1.50 -5.62
C GLU A 41 26.48 0.30 -5.89
N VAL A 42 27.06 -0.81 -6.36
CA VAL A 42 26.32 -2.04 -6.63
C VAL A 42 25.75 -2.63 -5.33
N ALA A 43 26.55 -2.69 -4.28
CA ALA A 43 26.07 -3.17 -2.99
C ALA A 43 24.91 -2.31 -2.46
N LEU A 44 25.01 -0.98 -2.52
CA LEU A 44 23.96 -0.07 -2.08
C LEU A 44 22.68 -0.25 -2.90
N SER A 45 22.79 -0.40 -4.22
CA SER A 45 21.64 -0.65 -5.10
C SER A 45 20.87 -1.93 -4.75
N ILE A 46 21.57 -2.95 -4.23
CA ILE A 46 20.93 -4.18 -3.74
C ILE A 46 20.11 -3.89 -2.49
N TYR A 47 20.63 -3.10 -1.55
CA TYR A 47 19.88 -2.71 -0.34
C TYR A 47 18.67 -1.84 -0.68
N GLN A 48 18.82 -0.86 -1.56
CA GLN A 48 17.71 -0.03 -2.07
C GLN A 48 16.64 -0.90 -2.72
N ARG A 49 17.02 -1.82 -3.61
CA ARG A 49 16.06 -2.73 -4.25
C ARG A 49 15.35 -3.63 -3.24
N ASN A 50 16.09 -4.22 -2.30
CA ASN A 50 15.50 -5.07 -1.26
C ASN A 50 14.52 -4.28 -0.39
N PHE A 51 14.82 -3.01 -0.10
CA PHE A 51 13.91 -2.13 0.61
C PHE A 51 12.61 -1.91 -0.17
N HIS A 52 12.68 -1.57 -1.46
CA HIS A 52 11.51 -1.41 -2.32
C HIS A 52 10.64 -2.68 -2.38
N VAL A 53 11.27 -3.84 -2.60
CA VAL A 53 10.56 -5.13 -2.62
C VAL A 53 9.91 -5.43 -1.28
N GLY A 54 10.58 -5.13 -0.17
CA GLY A 54 10.04 -5.33 1.18
C GLY A 54 8.81 -4.45 1.45
N VAL A 55 8.86 -3.18 1.06
CA VAL A 55 7.69 -2.28 1.17
C VAL A 55 6.56 -2.74 0.28
N GLU A 56 6.83 -3.10 -0.98
CA GLU A 56 5.83 -3.61 -1.91
C GLU A 56 5.10 -4.83 -1.34
N GLN A 57 5.85 -5.82 -0.83
CA GLN A 57 5.28 -7.01 -0.20
C GLN A 57 4.46 -6.68 1.06
N HIS A 58 4.94 -5.74 1.87
CA HIS A 58 4.21 -5.29 3.05
C HIS A 58 2.89 -4.61 2.67
N LEU A 59 2.91 -3.68 1.71
CA LEU A 59 1.70 -3.04 1.19
C LEU A 59 0.76 -4.09 0.60
N GLN A 60 1.26 -5.04 -0.18
CA GLN A 60 0.44 -6.12 -0.74
C GLN A 60 -0.31 -6.90 0.35
N SER A 61 0.32 -7.19 1.50
CA SER A 61 -0.34 -7.88 2.61
C SER A 61 -1.45 -7.08 3.28
N HIS A 62 -1.35 -5.75 3.30
CA HIS A 62 -2.35 -4.84 3.85
C HIS A 62 -3.44 -4.47 2.84
N PHE A 63 -3.15 -4.59 1.54
CA PHE A 63 -4.02 -4.18 0.43
C PHE A 63 -4.24 -5.29 -0.60
N PRO A 64 -4.70 -6.50 -0.19
CA PRO A 64 -4.81 -7.64 -1.08
C PRO A 64 -5.82 -7.42 -2.21
N ILE A 65 -6.92 -6.69 -1.96
CA ILE A 65 -7.95 -6.42 -2.97
C ILE A 65 -7.49 -5.33 -3.92
N ALA A 66 -6.87 -4.26 -3.42
CA ALA A 66 -6.28 -3.25 -4.30
C ALA A 66 -5.18 -3.86 -5.20
N HIS A 67 -4.34 -4.75 -4.64
CA HIS A 67 -3.35 -5.49 -5.42
C HIS A 67 -4.00 -6.39 -6.48
N ALA A 68 -5.00 -7.19 -6.12
CA ALA A 68 -5.72 -8.04 -7.07
C ALA A 68 -6.41 -7.23 -8.17
N TYR A 69 -6.96 -6.06 -7.81
CA TYR A 69 -7.59 -5.15 -8.75
C TYR A 69 -6.61 -4.57 -9.77
N ILE A 70 -5.49 -4.02 -9.30
CA ILE A 70 -4.48 -3.37 -10.13
C ILE A 70 -3.69 -4.40 -10.97
N GLY A 71 -3.38 -5.56 -10.37
CA GLY A 71 -2.62 -6.63 -11.00
C GLY A 71 -1.11 -6.51 -10.85
N ALA A 72 -0.43 -7.60 -11.19
CA ALA A 72 1.00 -7.81 -10.93
C ALA A 72 1.93 -6.88 -11.72
N GLN A 73 1.46 -6.23 -12.79
CA GLN A 73 2.25 -5.27 -13.55
C GLN A 73 2.08 -3.83 -13.03
N GLY A 74 0.85 -3.45 -12.65
CA GLY A 74 0.55 -2.09 -12.20
C GLY A 74 0.90 -1.85 -10.74
N TYR A 75 0.81 -2.88 -9.89
CA TYR A 75 1.01 -2.72 -8.45
C TYR A 75 2.46 -2.37 -8.06
N PRO A 76 3.49 -3.02 -8.62
CA PRO A 76 4.88 -2.63 -8.36
C PRO A 76 5.17 -1.19 -8.82
N PHE A 77 4.57 -0.78 -9.95
CA PHE A 77 4.70 0.58 -10.46
C PHE A 77 4.15 1.61 -9.47
N ILE A 78 2.93 1.41 -8.97
CA ILE A 78 2.32 2.39 -8.07
C ILE A 78 3.01 2.41 -6.70
N CYS A 79 3.52 1.28 -6.21
CA CYS A 79 4.34 1.23 -4.98
C CYS A 79 5.66 1.98 -5.14
N ALA A 80 6.31 1.87 -6.30
CA ALA A 80 7.52 2.64 -6.58
C ALA A 80 7.25 4.15 -6.65
N GLN A 81 6.11 4.56 -7.23
CA GLN A 81 5.70 5.97 -7.26
C GLN A 81 5.41 6.50 -5.84
N TYR A 82 4.74 5.69 -5.01
CA TYR A 82 4.49 6.01 -3.60
C TYR A 82 5.78 6.25 -2.82
N LEU A 83 6.76 5.35 -2.93
CA LEU A 83 8.05 5.48 -2.25
C LEU A 83 8.85 6.71 -2.68
N LYS A 84 8.76 7.09 -3.96
CA LYS A 84 9.41 8.31 -4.45
C LYS A 84 8.75 9.59 -3.94
N ALA A 85 7.42 9.59 -3.83
CA ALA A 85 6.66 10.73 -3.32
C ALA A 85 6.74 10.86 -1.80
N HIS A 86 6.86 9.74 -1.09
CA HIS A 86 6.90 9.66 0.37
C HIS A 86 8.11 8.84 0.82
N PRO A 87 9.34 9.34 0.63
CA PRO A 87 10.52 8.64 1.06
C PRO A 87 10.47 8.43 2.58
N PRO A 88 10.85 7.25 3.07
CA PRO A 88 10.97 6.95 4.48
C PRO A 88 11.77 7.98 5.27
N GLU A 89 11.23 8.41 6.41
CA GLU A 89 12.08 8.92 7.49
C GLU A 89 12.56 7.79 8.41
N GLN A 90 11.77 6.71 8.53
CA GLN A 90 12.03 5.56 9.42
C GLN A 90 11.55 4.25 8.80
N PRO A 91 12.21 3.10 9.05
CA PRO A 91 11.83 1.79 8.50
C PRO A 91 10.65 1.15 9.25
N ILE A 92 9.62 1.93 9.59
CA ILE A 92 8.43 1.43 10.28
C ILE A 92 7.36 1.14 9.24
N PHE A 93 7.31 -0.11 8.78
CA PHE A 93 6.43 -0.53 7.68
C PHE A 93 4.95 -0.21 7.89
N THR A 94 4.44 -0.31 9.13
CA THR A 94 3.05 0.02 9.46
C THR A 94 2.65 1.46 9.14
N ILE A 95 3.59 2.41 9.23
CA ILE A 95 3.33 3.82 8.89
C ILE A 95 3.08 3.97 7.38
N TYR A 96 3.78 3.19 6.54
CA TYR A 96 3.59 3.23 5.09
C TYR A 96 2.21 2.73 4.70
N ALA A 97 1.77 1.63 5.31
CA ALA A 97 0.44 1.11 5.06
C ALA A 97 -0.63 2.15 5.42
N ALA A 98 -0.47 2.91 6.50
CA ALA A 98 -1.44 3.94 6.89
C ALA A 98 -1.55 5.12 5.90
N HIS A 99 -0.46 5.49 5.21
CA HIS A 99 -0.45 6.62 4.27
C HIS A 99 -0.77 6.23 2.82
N PHE A 100 -0.63 4.95 2.48
CA PHE A 100 -0.85 4.47 1.12
C PHE A 100 -2.25 4.76 0.54
N PRO A 101 -3.37 4.64 1.30
CA PRO A 101 -4.69 5.00 0.79
C PRO A 101 -4.80 6.47 0.38
N SER A 102 -4.26 7.38 1.20
CA SER A 102 -4.25 8.82 0.89
C SER A 102 -3.44 9.12 -0.36
N PHE A 103 -2.26 8.48 -0.51
CA PHE A 103 -1.47 8.58 -1.73
C PHE A 103 -2.25 8.11 -2.96
N LEU A 104 -2.96 6.98 -2.90
CA LEU A 104 -3.74 6.48 -4.03
C LEU A 104 -4.88 7.43 -4.43
N ILE A 105 -5.52 8.09 -3.46
CA ILE A 105 -6.53 9.13 -3.71
C ILE A 105 -5.90 10.28 -4.52
N GLU A 106 -4.81 10.86 -4.01
CA GLU A 106 -4.10 11.95 -4.70
C GLU A 106 -3.60 11.52 -6.09
N PHE A 107 -3.05 10.32 -6.20
CA PHE A 107 -2.57 9.78 -7.48
C PHE A 107 -3.71 9.62 -8.49
N GLY A 108 -4.88 9.13 -8.04
CA GLY A 108 -6.07 9.00 -8.88
C GLY A 108 -6.62 10.34 -9.35
N GLU A 109 -6.63 11.36 -8.48
CA GLU A 109 -7.03 12.73 -8.82
C GLU A 109 -6.10 13.38 -9.85
N GLN A 110 -4.80 13.08 -9.80
CA GLN A 110 -3.81 13.57 -10.76
C GLN A 110 -3.87 12.83 -12.11
N HIS A 111 -4.48 11.65 -12.16
CA HIS A 111 -4.57 10.81 -13.37
C HIS A 111 -6.03 10.46 -13.70
N PRO A 112 -6.94 11.44 -13.87
CA PRO A 112 -8.38 11.21 -14.02
C PRO A 112 -8.76 10.38 -15.26
N GLN A 113 -7.89 10.35 -16.27
CA GLN A 113 -8.03 9.56 -17.48
C GLN A 113 -7.79 8.05 -17.26
N GLN A 114 -7.28 7.65 -16.09
CA GLN A 114 -6.96 6.27 -15.74
C GLN A 114 -7.84 5.82 -14.56
N LEU A 115 -9.06 5.37 -14.85
CA LEU A 115 -10.07 4.98 -13.85
C LEU A 115 -9.62 3.89 -12.88
N ILE A 116 -8.62 3.08 -13.25
CA ILE A 116 -8.02 2.09 -12.36
C ILE A 116 -7.54 2.74 -11.04
N TRP A 117 -6.98 3.95 -11.08
CA TRP A 117 -6.43 4.57 -9.88
C TRP A 117 -7.52 5.14 -8.97
N SER A 118 -8.55 5.78 -9.53
CA SER A 118 -9.66 6.32 -8.73
C SER A 118 -10.47 5.23 -8.04
N VAL A 119 -10.52 4.03 -8.59
CA VAL A 119 -11.17 2.89 -7.93
C VAL A 119 -10.25 2.24 -6.92
N ALA A 120 -8.97 2.04 -7.23
CA ALA A 120 -8.00 1.54 -6.26
C ALA A 120 -7.96 2.43 -5.01
N ALA A 121 -8.05 3.76 -5.20
CA ALA A 121 -8.16 4.75 -4.13
C ALA A 121 -9.40 4.58 -3.23
N GLN A 122 -10.51 4.06 -3.77
CA GLN A 122 -11.73 3.80 -3.02
C GLN A 122 -11.72 2.43 -2.34
N LEU A 123 -11.05 1.44 -2.94
CA LEU A 123 -10.88 0.10 -2.37
C LEU A 123 -9.87 0.07 -1.22
N ALA A 124 -8.77 0.82 -1.34
CA ALA A 124 -7.67 0.79 -0.37
C ALA A 124 -8.08 1.14 1.06
N PRO A 125 -8.95 2.14 1.33
CA PRO A 125 -9.47 2.38 2.68
C PRO A 125 -10.24 1.19 3.26
N ILE A 126 -11.00 0.46 2.45
CA ILE A 126 -11.75 -0.73 2.88
C ILE A 126 -10.79 -1.86 3.23
N ASP A 127 -9.78 -2.11 2.38
CA ASP A 127 -8.70 -3.06 2.66
C ASP A 127 -7.98 -2.72 3.96
N PHE A 128 -7.56 -1.47 4.10
CA PHE A 128 -6.87 -1.01 5.31
C PHE A 128 -7.73 -1.23 6.54
N PHE A 129 -9.00 -0.82 6.50
CA PHE A 129 -9.91 -0.94 7.62
C PHE A 129 -10.21 -2.39 7.99
N HIS A 130 -10.44 -3.26 6.99
CA HIS A 130 -10.64 -4.69 7.19
C HIS A 130 -9.40 -5.40 7.74
N HIS A 131 -8.20 -5.03 7.30
CA HIS A 131 -6.96 -5.63 7.79
C HIS A 131 -6.56 -5.12 9.19
N ASN A 132 -6.96 -3.89 9.54
CA ASN A 132 -6.57 -3.22 10.78
C ASN A 132 -7.74 -3.12 11.79
N THR A 133 -8.56 -4.16 11.87
CA THR A 133 -9.60 -4.26 12.90
C THR A 133 -8.94 -4.52 14.25
N PHE A 134 -8.87 -3.48 15.10
CA PHE A 134 -8.22 -3.57 16.42
C PHE A 134 -9.20 -3.38 17.58
N TYR A 135 -10.27 -2.62 17.37
CA TYR A 135 -11.24 -2.27 18.39
C TYR A 135 -12.66 -2.40 17.82
N GLU A 136 -13.63 -2.69 18.68
CA GLU A 136 -15.05 -2.67 18.34
C GLU A 136 -15.58 -1.23 18.19
N ASN A 137 -16.62 -1.06 17.38
CA ASN A 137 -17.28 0.21 17.07
C ASN A 137 -16.39 1.22 16.31
N GLN A 138 -15.31 0.78 15.68
CA GLN A 138 -14.64 1.61 14.67
C GLN A 138 -15.61 1.78 13.49
N ARG A 139 -15.66 2.97 12.91
CA ARG A 139 -16.61 3.32 11.83
C ARG A 139 -15.90 3.98 10.66
N MET A 140 -16.36 3.68 9.45
CA MET A 140 -15.92 4.32 8.22
C MET A 140 -17.09 4.47 7.24
N GLU A 141 -17.23 5.64 6.61
CA GLU A 141 -18.23 5.89 5.58
C GLU A 141 -17.69 5.55 4.20
N VAL A 142 -18.46 4.79 3.42
CA VAL A 142 -18.12 4.46 2.03
C VAL A 142 -19.38 4.39 1.15
N ALA A 143 -19.19 4.49 -0.16
CA ALA A 143 -20.25 4.21 -1.12
C ALA A 143 -20.57 2.70 -1.15
N ASP A 144 -21.86 2.33 -1.07
CA ASP A 144 -22.32 0.94 -1.13
C ASP A 144 -21.80 0.22 -2.39
N THR A 145 -21.81 0.88 -3.56
CA THR A 145 -21.30 0.27 -4.80
C THR A 145 -19.83 -0.13 -4.74
N VAL A 146 -19.01 0.61 -4.00
CA VAL A 146 -17.59 0.31 -3.75
C VAL A 146 -17.48 -0.86 -2.78
N TYR A 147 -18.29 -0.87 -1.72
CA TYR A 147 -18.30 -1.98 -0.77
C TYR A 147 -18.74 -3.29 -1.41
N GLN A 148 -19.78 -3.29 -2.24
CA GLN A 148 -20.19 -4.47 -3.02
C GLN A 148 -19.07 -4.94 -3.97
N LEU A 149 -18.35 -4.01 -4.61
CA LEU A 149 -17.19 -4.34 -5.44
C LEU A 149 -16.10 -5.03 -4.62
N TRP A 150 -15.82 -4.51 -3.43
CA TRP A 150 -14.87 -5.12 -2.50
C TRP A 150 -15.30 -6.54 -2.11
N ILE A 151 -16.58 -6.77 -1.76
CA ILE A 151 -17.11 -8.11 -1.45
C ILE A 151 -16.92 -9.09 -2.62
N ASP A 152 -17.28 -8.65 -3.84
CA ASP A 152 -17.17 -9.48 -5.05
C ASP A 152 -15.72 -9.91 -5.28
N MET A 153 -14.77 -8.96 -5.15
CA MET A 153 -13.35 -9.23 -5.31
C MET A 153 -12.79 -10.10 -4.20
N THR A 154 -13.18 -9.86 -2.95
CA THR A 154 -12.81 -10.70 -1.81
C THR A 154 -13.28 -12.14 -2.01
N SER A 155 -14.49 -12.35 -2.54
CA SER A 155 -14.97 -13.69 -2.88
C SER A 155 -14.10 -14.36 -3.95
N ILE A 156 -13.65 -13.62 -4.96
CA ILE A 156 -12.78 -14.15 -6.03
C ILE A 156 -11.40 -14.51 -5.45
N VAL A 157 -10.79 -13.60 -4.69
CA VAL A 157 -9.46 -13.77 -4.09
C VAL A 157 -9.45 -14.97 -3.12
N ASN A 158 -10.50 -15.15 -2.32
CA ASN A 158 -10.60 -16.26 -1.36
C ASN A 158 -10.89 -17.62 -2.00
N ARG A 159 -11.27 -17.69 -3.28
CA ARG A 159 -11.51 -18.96 -3.99
C ARG A 159 -10.23 -19.62 -4.51
N GLU A 160 -9.06 -19.05 -4.23
CA GLU A 160 -7.74 -19.52 -4.71
C GLU A 160 -7.69 -19.71 -6.25
N VAL A 161 -8.47 -18.91 -6.98
CA VAL A 161 -8.46 -18.91 -8.45
C VAL A 161 -7.23 -18.12 -8.93
N GLU A 162 -6.58 -18.60 -9.99
CA GLU A 162 -5.47 -17.88 -10.62
C GLU A 162 -5.93 -16.51 -11.12
N LEU A 163 -5.36 -15.44 -10.55
CA LEU A 163 -5.70 -14.07 -10.92
C LEU A 163 -5.04 -13.71 -12.26
N PRO A 164 -5.73 -12.96 -13.13
CA PRO A 164 -5.13 -12.47 -14.38
C PRO A 164 -3.92 -11.58 -14.07
N ALA A 165 -2.85 -11.71 -14.85
CA ALA A 165 -1.63 -10.92 -14.67
C ALA A 165 -1.88 -9.39 -14.74
N ASN A 166 -2.89 -8.98 -15.52
CA ASN A 166 -3.29 -7.58 -15.70
C ASN A 166 -4.33 -7.11 -14.65
N GLY A 167 -4.60 -7.92 -13.62
CA GLY A 167 -5.52 -7.59 -12.53
C GLY A 167 -6.99 -7.76 -12.88
N LEU A 168 -7.82 -7.73 -11.83
CA LEU A 168 -9.27 -7.84 -11.93
C LEU A 168 -9.93 -6.63 -12.61
N TYR A 169 -9.21 -5.51 -12.74
CA TYR A 169 -9.67 -4.33 -13.48
C TYR A 169 -10.10 -4.65 -14.92
N GLN A 170 -9.45 -5.61 -15.58
CA GLN A 170 -9.76 -6.00 -16.95
C GLN A 170 -11.04 -6.85 -17.07
N LEU A 171 -11.60 -7.33 -15.96
CA LEU A 171 -12.82 -8.12 -15.98
C LEU A 171 -14.03 -7.20 -16.17
N PRO A 172 -14.82 -7.36 -17.25
CA PRO A 172 -15.90 -6.43 -17.57
C PRO A 172 -16.94 -6.27 -16.46
N ASP A 173 -17.21 -7.32 -15.68
CA ASP A 173 -18.20 -7.32 -14.60
C ASP A 173 -17.74 -6.61 -13.32
N LEU A 174 -16.43 -6.38 -13.21
CA LEU A 174 -15.78 -5.63 -12.14
C LEU A 174 -15.37 -4.23 -12.59
N HIS A 175 -15.66 -3.86 -13.85
CA HIS A 175 -15.25 -2.57 -14.39
C HIS A 175 -16.10 -1.43 -13.80
N PRO A 176 -15.47 -0.36 -13.29
CA PRO A 176 -16.15 0.73 -12.59
C PRO A 176 -17.16 1.48 -13.45
N GLU A 177 -16.97 1.61 -14.76
CA GLU A 177 -17.93 2.31 -15.64
C GLU A 177 -19.33 1.68 -15.66
N ARG A 178 -19.44 0.39 -15.31
CA ARG A 178 -20.74 -0.27 -15.14
C ARG A 178 -21.41 0.05 -13.80
N ARG A 179 -20.62 0.45 -12.79
CA ARG A 179 -21.08 0.74 -11.42
C ARG A 179 -21.15 2.24 -11.09
N SER A 180 -20.34 3.08 -11.75
CA SER A 180 -20.21 4.53 -11.50
C SER A 180 -21.38 5.37 -11.99
N LYS A 181 -22.25 4.79 -12.84
CA LYS A 181 -23.48 5.43 -13.32
C LYS A 181 -24.68 5.24 -12.37
N LEU A 182 -24.50 4.50 -11.27
CA LEU A 182 -25.53 4.29 -10.26
C LEU A 182 -25.35 5.37 -9.18
N GLU A 183 -26.43 6.09 -8.86
CA GLU A 183 -26.47 6.83 -7.59
C GLU A 183 -26.22 5.85 -6.44
N SER A 184 -25.10 6.02 -5.75
CA SER A 184 -24.74 5.15 -4.63
C SER A 184 -25.10 5.82 -3.32
N ARG A 185 -25.83 5.09 -2.48
CA ARG A 185 -26.02 5.46 -1.08
C ARG A 185 -24.69 5.34 -0.33
N GLN A 186 -24.46 6.23 0.64
CA GLN A 186 -23.40 6.09 1.63
C GLN A 186 -23.85 5.11 2.72
N ILE A 187 -22.95 4.20 3.09
CA ILE A 187 -23.13 3.22 4.16
C ILE A 187 -22.02 3.35 5.18
N THR A 188 -22.31 2.95 6.41
CA THR A 188 -21.33 2.90 7.49
C THR A 188 -20.82 1.48 7.62
N LEU A 189 -19.50 1.31 7.52
CA LEU A 189 -18.85 0.07 7.87
C LEU A 189 -18.41 0.10 9.32
N VAL A 190 -18.65 -0.99 10.05
CA VAL A 190 -18.35 -1.09 11.48
C VAL A 190 -17.61 -2.35 11.85
N THR A 191 -16.81 -2.26 12.90
CA THR A 191 -16.23 -3.42 13.58
C THR A 191 -17.06 -3.86 14.77
N PHE A 192 -17.23 -5.16 14.99
CA PHE A 192 -18.03 -5.73 16.10
C PHE A 192 -17.46 -7.05 16.59
N TRP A 193 -17.61 -7.36 17.88
CA TRP A 193 -17.22 -8.66 18.42
C TRP A 193 -18.32 -9.70 18.18
N GLN A 194 -17.90 -10.90 17.79
CA GLN A 194 -18.73 -12.11 17.77
C GLN A 194 -17.86 -13.31 18.12
N ASP A 195 -18.29 -14.17 19.04
CA ASP A 195 -17.59 -15.41 19.39
C ASP A 195 -16.08 -15.21 19.73
N ASP A 196 -15.74 -14.15 20.47
CA ASP A 196 -14.38 -13.71 20.83
C ASP A 196 -13.46 -13.32 19.64
N GLU A 197 -14.04 -13.18 18.45
CA GLU A 197 -13.37 -12.68 17.23
C GLU A 197 -13.93 -11.32 16.81
N LEU A 198 -13.07 -10.44 16.32
CA LEU A 198 -13.47 -9.11 15.84
C LEU A 198 -13.78 -9.18 14.35
N PHE A 199 -15.01 -8.80 13.98
CA PHE A 199 -15.52 -8.82 12.62
C PHE A 199 -15.73 -7.42 12.07
N PHE A 200 -15.99 -7.37 10.76
CA PHE A 200 -16.26 -6.17 9.98
C PHE A 200 -17.52 -6.38 9.12
N ARG A 201 -18.45 -5.41 9.09
CA ARG A 201 -19.65 -5.44 8.23
C ARG A 201 -20.20 -4.05 7.93
N ALA A 202 -21.16 -3.97 7.00
CA ALA A 202 -22.00 -2.78 6.81
C ALA A 202 -23.18 -2.72 7.80
N GLU A 203 -23.49 -1.52 8.30
CA GLU A 203 -24.70 -1.16 9.07
C GLU A 203 -25.74 -0.42 8.21
#